data_AF-A0A5Q4EK01-F1
#
_entry.id   AF-A0A5Q4EK01-F1
#
_cell.length_a   1.000
_cell.length_b   1.000
_cell.length_c   1.000
_cell.angle_alpha   90.00
_cell.angle_beta   90.00
_cell.angle_gamma   90.00
#
_symmetry.space_group_name_H-M   'P 1'
#
loop_
_entity.id
_entity.type
_entity.pdbx_description
1 polymer ?
#
loop_
_entity_poly.entity_id
_entity_poly.type
_entity_poly.pdbx_seq_one_letter_code
_entity_poly.pdbx_strand_id
1 'polypeptide(L)'
;MYFKLKILYYLMVVKFTKWLYQNKLSDIPKIRFRSLIRHLKDSPYYRSLLKPNPVLGHFPLMDKQTFMQHFNAINTCGLKLDECMEVAQKAEQSRDFSPMIKGISVGLSTGTSGNRGVFLVSEKERAVWV
;
A
#
# COMPACT_ATOMS: atom_id res chain seq x y z
N MET A 1 23.45 1.13 4.82
CA MET A 1 23.65 2.50 5.34
C MET A 1 22.63 3.51 4.79
N TYR A 2 22.22 3.41 3.53
CA TYR A 2 21.25 4.34 2.90
C TYR A 2 19.81 4.30 3.45
N PHE A 3 19.31 3.16 3.92
CA PHE A 3 17.91 3.06 4.40
C PHE A 3 17.64 3.87 5.68
N LYS A 4 18.58 3.90 6.64
CA LYS A 4 18.43 4.69 7.87
C LYS A 4 18.36 6.20 7.60
N LEU A 5 19.08 6.67 6.58
CA LEU A 5 18.99 8.06 6.11
C LEU A 5 17.61 8.35 5.49
N LYS A 6 17.02 7.40 4.77
CA LYS A 6 15.65 7.52 4.26
C LYS A 6 14.64 7.65 5.40
N ILE A 7 14.79 6.89 6.50
CA ILE A 7 13.94 7.03 7.69
C ILE A 7 14.03 8.45 8.26
N LEU A 8 15.25 8.95 8.50
CA LEU A 8 15.44 10.30 9.02
C LEU A 8 14.85 11.37 8.10
N TYR A 9 15.07 11.23 6.79
CA TYR A 9 14.48 12.10 5.77
C TYR A 9 12.95 12.10 5.84
N TYR A 10 12.31 10.93 5.82
CA TYR A 10 10.85 10.84 5.85
C TYR A 10 10.27 11.30 7.18
N LEU A 11 10.96 11.09 8.31
CA LEU A 11 10.58 11.67 9.60
C LEU A 11 10.53 13.21 9.55
N MET A 12 11.55 13.84 8.95
CA MET A 12 11.57 15.29 8.76
C MET A 12 10.43 15.75 7.84
N VAL A 13 10.19 15.06 6.74
CA VAL A 13 9.07 15.34 5.81
C VAL A 13 7.73 15.25 6.52
N VAL A 14 7.49 14.20 7.32
CA VAL A 14 6.23 14.02 8.06
C VAL A 14 6.05 15.14 9.11
N LYS A 15 7.10 15.49 9.85
CA LYS A 15 7.03 16.58 10.85
C LYS A 15 6.77 17.93 10.20
N PHE A 16 7.47 18.23 9.12
CA PHE A 16 7.33 19.49 8.39
C PHE A 16 5.96 19.62 7.74
N THR A 17 5.49 18.56 7.08
CA THR A 17 4.13 18.54 6.50
C THR A 17 3.07 18.66 7.58
N LYS A 18 3.19 17.95 8.71
CA LYS A 18 2.25 18.10 9.84
C LYS A 18 2.22 19.56 10.30
N TRP A 19 3.37 20.20 10.48
CA TRP A 19 3.45 21.61 10.87
C TRP A 19 2.79 22.54 9.85
N LEU A 20 3.09 22.39 8.55
CA LEU A 20 2.51 23.21 7.48
C LEU A 20 0.99 23.08 7.36
N TYR A 21 0.45 21.88 7.56
CA TYR A 21 -0.98 21.59 7.35
C TYR A 21 -1.81 21.55 8.64
N GLN A 22 -1.23 21.89 9.80
CA GLN A 22 -1.94 21.91 11.10
C GLN A 22 -3.24 22.71 11.04
N ASN A 23 -3.26 23.83 10.30
CA ASN A 23 -4.42 24.72 10.18
C ASN A 23 -5.20 24.55 8.85
N LYS A 24 -4.86 23.57 8.01
CA LYS A 24 -5.46 23.33 6.67
C LYS A 24 -5.90 21.88 6.47
N LEU A 25 -6.45 21.26 7.52
CA LEU A 25 -6.85 19.85 7.51
C LEU A 25 -7.93 19.53 6.47
N SER A 26 -8.77 20.50 6.09
CA SER A 26 -9.84 20.34 5.10
C SER A 26 -9.34 20.08 3.67
N ASP A 27 -8.12 20.52 3.33
CA ASP A 27 -7.55 20.38 1.98
C ASP A 27 -6.72 19.11 1.79
N ILE A 28 -6.20 18.53 2.89
CA ILE A 28 -5.36 17.33 2.86
C ILE A 28 -6.04 16.16 2.16
N PRO A 29 -7.33 15.82 2.42
CA PRO A 29 -7.99 14.72 1.74
C PRO A 29 -8.03 14.90 0.23
N LYS A 30 -8.29 16.13 -0.25
CA LYS A 30 -8.33 16.43 -1.70
C LYS A 30 -6.97 16.23 -2.35
N ILE A 31 -5.90 16.70 -1.72
CA ILE A 31 -4.53 16.55 -2.20
C ILE A 31 -4.12 15.07 -2.25
N ARG A 32 -4.39 14.33 -1.17
CA ARG A 32 -4.10 12.90 -1.08
C ARG A 32 -4.90 12.08 -2.09
N PHE A 33 -6.18 12.40 -2.27
CA PHE A 33 -7.03 11.74 -3.25
C PHE A 33 -6.54 11.97 -4.67
N ARG A 34 -6.15 13.20 -5.04
CA ARG A 34 -5.52 13.47 -6.35
C ARG A 34 -4.24 12.65 -6.55
N SER A 35 -3.44 12.47 -5.49
CA SER A 35 -2.25 11.61 -5.56
C SER A 35 -2.60 10.13 -5.71
N LEU A 36 -3.62 9.66 -4.99
CA LEU A 36 -4.12 8.29 -5.09
C LEU A 36 -4.59 7.98 -6.52
N ILE A 37 -5.40 8.85 -7.12
CA ILE A 37 -5.88 8.67 -8.51
C ILE A 37 -4.73 8.51 -9.51
N ARG A 38 -3.60 9.20 -9.31
CA ARG A 38 -2.41 9.03 -10.18
C ARG A 38 -1.89 7.60 -10.11
N HIS A 39 -1.84 7.00 -8.93
CA HIS A 39 -1.39 5.61 -8.74
C HIS A 39 -2.44 4.57 -9.15
N LEU A 40 -3.73 4.86 -8.99
CA LEU A 40 -4.79 3.94 -9.38
C LEU A 40 -4.82 3.64 -10.89
N LYS A 41 -4.26 4.52 -11.73
CA LYS A 41 -4.11 4.28 -13.17
C LYS A 41 -3.19 3.10 -13.49
N ASP A 42 -2.24 2.82 -12.60
CA ASP A 42 -1.26 1.74 -12.76
C ASP A 42 -1.80 0.39 -12.28
N SER A 43 -2.96 0.39 -11.61
CA SER A 43 -3.68 -0.81 -11.17
C SER A 43 -4.65 -1.25 -12.26
N PRO A 44 -4.50 -2.45 -12.85
CA PRO A 44 -5.46 -2.97 -13.83
C PRO A 44 -6.92 -2.92 -13.37
N TYR A 45 -7.18 -3.28 -12.11
CA TYR A 45 -8.53 -3.26 -11.52
C TYR A 45 -9.10 -1.84 -11.49
N TYR A 46 -8.40 -0.90 -10.84
CA TYR A 46 -8.93 0.46 -10.68
C TYR A 46 -8.92 1.26 -11.98
N ARG A 47 -7.99 0.97 -12.90
CA ARG A 47 -7.96 1.59 -14.23
C ARG A 47 -9.28 1.39 -14.98
N SER A 48 -9.90 0.21 -14.85
CA SER A 48 -11.20 -0.08 -15.47
C SER A 48 -12.37 0.71 -14.85
N LEU A 49 -12.21 1.19 -13.62
CA LEU A 49 -13.23 1.92 -12.85
C LEU A 49 -13.07 3.45 -12.93
N LEU A 50 -11.98 3.95 -13.51
CA LEU A 50 -11.69 5.38 -13.58
C LEU A 50 -12.63 6.09 -14.58
N LYS A 51 -13.53 6.91 -14.03
CA LYS A 51 -14.36 7.85 -14.80
C LYS A 51 -13.66 9.21 -14.97
N PRO A 52 -14.07 10.03 -15.96
CA PRO A 52 -13.69 11.45 -16.00
C PRO A 52 -14.06 12.12 -14.67
N ASN A 53 -13.16 12.99 -14.16
CA ASN A 53 -13.31 13.65 -12.86
C ASN A 53 -13.68 12.67 -11.72
N PRO A 54 -12.79 11.72 -11.39
CA PRO A 54 -13.09 10.70 -10.39
C PRO A 54 -13.36 11.35 -9.03
N VAL A 55 -14.36 10.84 -8.32
CA VAL A 55 -14.67 11.16 -6.92
C VAL A 55 -14.75 9.87 -6.12
N LEU A 56 -14.60 9.95 -4.80
CA LEU A 56 -14.51 8.75 -3.94
C LEU A 56 -15.72 7.82 -4.09
N GLY A 57 -16.93 8.39 -4.22
CA GLY A 57 -18.17 7.62 -4.39
C GLY A 57 -18.30 6.88 -5.72
N HIS A 58 -17.40 7.06 -6.68
CA HIS A 58 -17.38 6.27 -7.92
C HIS A 58 -16.76 4.88 -7.75
N PHE A 59 -16.01 4.66 -6.67
CA PHE A 59 -15.37 3.39 -6.40
C PHE A 59 -16.29 2.51 -5.54
N PRO A 60 -16.37 1.20 -5.83
CA PRO A 60 -17.15 0.29 -5.01
C PRO A 60 -16.54 0.20 -3.61
N LEU A 61 -17.39 -0.09 -2.62
CA LEU A 61 -16.90 -0.48 -1.30
C LEU A 61 -16.09 -1.77 -1.43
N MET A 62 -14.90 -1.79 -0.83
CA MET A 62 -13.96 -2.90 -0.92
C MET A 62 -13.96 -3.66 0.40
N ASP A 63 -14.41 -4.92 0.36
CA ASP A 63 -14.21 -5.85 1.46
C ASP A 63 -12.95 -6.70 1.27
N LYS A 64 -12.59 -7.47 2.30
CA LYS A 64 -11.38 -8.31 2.28
C LYS A 64 -11.48 -9.42 1.24
N GLN A 65 -12.64 -10.04 1.07
CA GLN A 65 -12.80 -11.17 0.16
C GLN A 65 -12.60 -10.73 -1.30
N THR A 66 -13.29 -9.66 -1.68
CA THR A 66 -13.19 -9.01 -2.99
C THR A 66 -11.78 -8.50 -3.24
N PHE A 67 -11.14 -7.89 -2.23
CA PHE A 67 -9.74 -7.45 -2.35
C PHE A 67 -8.79 -8.61 -2.65
N MET A 68 -8.92 -9.73 -1.92
CA MET A 68 -8.07 -10.89 -2.13
C MET A 68 -8.34 -11.56 -3.48
N GLN A 69 -9.61 -11.66 -3.89
CA GLN A 69 -10.00 -12.20 -5.20
C GLN A 69 -9.39 -11.39 -6.36
N HIS A 70 -9.32 -10.07 -6.23
CA HIS A 70 -8.78 -9.18 -7.26
C HIS A 70 -7.33 -8.75 -7.00
N PHE A 71 -6.63 -9.35 -6.05
CA PHE A 71 -5.30 -8.91 -5.59
C PHE A 71 -4.31 -8.66 -6.74
N ASN A 72 -4.23 -9.60 -7.69
CA ASN A 72 -3.30 -9.54 -8.83
C ASN A 72 -3.56 -8.30 -9.72
N ALA A 73 -4.84 -7.94 -9.88
CA ALA A 73 -5.24 -6.79 -10.68
C ALA A 73 -5.25 -5.48 -9.87
N ILE A 74 -5.40 -5.57 -8.55
CA ILE A 74 -5.39 -4.41 -7.66
C ILE A 74 -3.98 -3.87 -7.48
N ASN A 75 -2.98 -4.71 -7.25
CA ASN A 75 -1.63 -4.23 -6.98
C ASN A 75 -0.96 -3.64 -8.24
N THR A 76 -0.22 -2.55 -8.06
CA THR A 76 0.49 -1.84 -9.15
C THR A 76 1.87 -2.44 -9.46
N CYS A 77 2.28 -3.48 -8.72
CA CYS A 77 3.59 -4.12 -8.84
C CYS A 77 3.57 -5.36 -9.76
N GLY A 78 2.39 -5.75 -10.25
CA GLY A 78 2.19 -6.94 -11.06
C GLY A 78 2.63 -8.22 -10.32
N LEU A 79 2.37 -8.29 -9.02
CA LEU A 79 2.65 -9.46 -8.20
C LEU A 79 1.44 -10.40 -8.16
N LYS A 80 1.71 -11.70 -8.10
CA LYS A 80 0.67 -12.73 -7.99
C LYS A 80 0.42 -13.07 -6.53
N LEU A 81 -0.84 -13.30 -6.17
CA LEU A 81 -1.27 -13.63 -4.82
C LEU A 81 -0.56 -14.87 -4.29
N ASP A 82 -0.48 -15.94 -5.08
CA ASP A 82 0.12 -17.21 -4.64
C ASP A 82 1.61 -17.06 -4.28
N GLU A 83 2.36 -16.35 -5.13
CA GLU A 83 3.78 -16.03 -4.90
C GLU A 83 3.97 -15.22 -3.61
N CYS A 84 3.14 -14.19 -3.43
CA CYS A 84 3.14 -13.37 -2.23
C CYS A 84 2.80 -14.18 -0.98
N MET A 85 1.79 -15.05 -1.05
CA MET A 85 1.37 -15.90 0.07
C MET A 85 2.47 -16.87 0.46
N GLU A 86 3.15 -17.48 -0.51
CA GLU A 86 4.27 -18.40 -0.25
C GLU A 86 5.42 -17.69 0.48
N VAL A 87 5.85 -16.54 -0.04
CA VAL A 87 6.93 -15.75 0.58
C VAL A 87 6.55 -15.31 2.00
N ALA A 88 5.34 -14.79 2.17
CA ALA A 88 4.89 -14.29 3.47
C ALA A 88 4.69 -15.41 4.49
N GLN A 89 4.20 -16.59 4.08
CA GLN A 89 4.09 -17.76 4.96
C GLN A 89 5.46 -18.29 5.40
N LYS A 90 6.41 -18.41 4.46
CA LYS A 90 7.78 -18.80 4.79
C LYS A 90 8.41 -17.83 5.79
N ALA A 91 8.23 -16.52 5.57
CA ALA A 91 8.72 -15.50 6.49
C ALA A 91 8.12 -15.63 7.90
N GLU A 92 6.82 -15.92 8.01
CA GLU A 92 6.18 -16.16 9.32
C GLU A 92 6.72 -17.43 10.01
N GLN A 93 6.99 -18.49 9.26
CA GLN A 93 7.52 -19.76 9.81
C GLN A 93 8.99 -19.65 10.23
N SER A 94 9.83 -19.08 9.37
CA SER A 94 11.27 -18.93 9.62
C SER A 94 11.61 -17.76 10.53
N ARG A 95 10.67 -16.84 10.74
CA ARG A 95 10.87 -15.52 11.38
C ARG A 95 11.89 -14.64 10.64
N ASP A 96 12.15 -14.93 9.36
CA ASP A 96 12.98 -14.12 8.47
C ASP A 96 12.10 -13.33 7.50
N PHE A 97 12.01 -12.02 7.74
CA PHE A 97 11.25 -11.06 6.92
C PHE A 97 12.12 -10.30 5.91
N SER A 98 13.37 -10.71 5.73
CA SER A 98 14.26 -10.14 4.70
C SER A 98 13.86 -10.44 3.24
N PRO A 99 13.18 -11.57 2.91
CA PRO A 99 12.78 -11.85 1.53
C PRO A 99 11.82 -10.78 0.97
N MET A 100 12.03 -10.44 -0.30
CA MET A 100 11.24 -9.44 -1.03
C MET A 100 10.99 -9.92 -2.46
N ILE A 101 9.84 -9.55 -3.03
CA ILE A 101 9.51 -9.82 -4.43
C ILE A 101 9.65 -8.51 -5.21
N LYS A 102 10.55 -8.45 -6.19
CA LYS A 102 10.83 -7.21 -6.97
C LYS A 102 11.13 -5.98 -6.07
N GLY A 103 11.79 -6.19 -4.93
CA GLY A 103 12.09 -5.12 -3.96
C GLY A 103 10.89 -4.66 -3.11
N ILE A 104 9.75 -5.35 -3.22
CA ILE A 104 8.55 -5.14 -2.41
C ILE A 104 8.53 -6.12 -1.25
N SER A 105 8.34 -5.61 -0.04
CA SER A 105 8.10 -6.43 1.14
C SER A 105 6.67 -6.93 1.15
N VAL A 106 6.51 -8.21 1.47
CA VAL A 106 5.21 -8.89 1.51
C VAL A 106 4.97 -9.38 2.92
N GLY A 107 3.77 -9.12 3.46
CA GLY A 107 3.40 -9.57 4.80
C GLY A 107 1.97 -10.10 4.85
N LEU A 108 1.67 -10.85 5.90
CA LEU A 108 0.33 -11.35 6.17
C LEU A 108 -0.43 -10.40 7.09
N SER A 109 -1.66 -10.08 6.74
CA SER A 109 -2.56 -9.42 7.68
C SER A 109 -3.04 -10.42 8.73
N THR A 110 -3.05 -10.00 10.00
CA THR A 110 -3.60 -10.78 11.12
C THR A 110 -5.11 -10.94 10.92
N GLY A 111 -5.54 -12.10 10.43
CA GLY A 111 -6.96 -12.43 10.26
C GLY A 111 -7.51 -13.18 11.46
N THR A 112 -8.70 -12.81 11.94
CA THR A 112 -9.42 -13.44 13.07
C THR A 112 -10.31 -14.62 12.66
N SER A 113 -10.22 -15.13 11.43
CA SER A 113 -11.15 -16.14 10.89
C SER A 113 -10.53 -17.13 9.89
N GLY A 114 -9.24 -17.44 10.02
CA GLY A 114 -8.57 -18.48 9.23
C GLY A 114 -8.02 -18.03 7.88
N ASN A 115 -8.67 -17.08 7.19
CA ASN A 115 -8.14 -16.51 5.94
C ASN A 115 -7.19 -15.33 6.20
N ARG A 116 -5.88 -15.56 6.02
CA ARG A 116 -4.85 -14.51 6.07
C ARG A 116 -4.89 -13.70 4.77
N GLY A 117 -4.88 -12.37 4.87
CA GLY A 117 -4.74 -11.52 3.70
C GLY A 117 -3.27 -11.19 3.45
N VAL A 118 -2.95 -10.67 2.26
CA VAL A 118 -1.60 -10.18 1.91
C VAL A 118 -1.61 -8.67 1.87
N PHE A 119 -0.53 -8.05 2.36
CA PHE A 119 -0.23 -6.65 2.07
C PHE A 119 1.16 -6.50 1.46
N LEU A 120 1.34 -5.43 0.69
CA LEU A 120 2.56 -5.08 0.00
C LEU A 120 3.09 -3.75 0.51
N VAL A 121 4.40 -3.63 0.66
CA VAL A 121 5.05 -2.40 1.14
C VAL A 121 6.33 -2.16 0.36
N SER A 122 6.39 -1.02 -0.32
CA SER A 122 7.62 -0.55 -0.96
C SER A 122 8.68 -0.15 0.07
N GLU A 123 9.95 -0.07 -0.34
CA GLU A 123 11.01 0.46 0.51
C GLU A 123 10.69 1.87 1.04
N LYS A 124 10.08 2.72 0.22
CA LYS A 124 9.66 4.07 0.62
C LYS A 124 8.63 4.03 1.73
N GLU A 125 7.58 3.22 1.59
CA GLU A 125 6.52 3.10 2.59
C GLU A 125 7.06 2.52 3.90
N ARG A 126 7.98 1.53 3.83
CA ARG A 126 8.66 1.02 5.01
C ARG A 126 9.43 2.11 5.75
N ALA A 127 10.14 2.98 5.03
CA ALA A 127 10.89 4.07 5.65
C ALA A 127 9.99 5.15 6.27
N VAL A 128 8.70 5.19 5.91
CA VAL A 128 7.71 6.11 6.50
C VAL A 128 7.08 5.53 7.78
N TRP A 129 7.03 4.21 7.93
CA TRP A 129 6.37 3.54 9.06
C TRP A 129 7.27 3.34 10.29
N VAL A 130 8.59 3.34 10.10
CA VAL A 130 9.61 3.17 11.15
C VAL A 130 10.00 4.53 11.72
#